data_AF-A0A925TSR5-F1
#
_entry.id   AF-A0A925TSR5-F1
#
_cell.length_a   1.000
_cell.length_b   1.000
_cell.length_c   1.000
_cell.angle_alpha   90.00
_cell.angle_beta   90.00
_cell.angle_gamma   90.00
#
_symmetry.space_group_name_H-M   'P 1'
#
loop_
_entity.id
_entity.type
_entity.pdbx_description
1 polymer ?
#
loop_
_entity_poly.entity_id
_entity_poly.type
_entity_poly.pdbx_seq_one_letter_code
_entity_poly.pdbx_strand_id
1 'polypeptide(L)'
;MTDAKVVIKGAGSYLERPIKLVMVSVRSSFIPADELIASTVLMIFNTAAPDETTLKSFFEKIISRMPLSVMIAGRNAEQHFDLLLHLLSTNQHEKHTMTYLGEEDELKNTLWQFLHTSYPAEERFEEWKEYLIMIVGENEESQRILSKTVSLIKSSKPNLNVS
;
A
#
# COMPACT_ATOMS: atom_id res chain seq x y z
N MET A 1 22.69 9.53 9.22
CA MET A 1 21.49 8.72 8.92
C MET A 1 20.37 9.71 8.73
N THR A 2 19.95 9.95 7.50
CA THR A 2 18.78 10.80 7.20
C THR A 2 17.56 9.98 7.58
N ASP A 3 16.83 10.42 8.60
CA ASP A 3 15.54 9.83 8.96
C ASP A 3 14.66 9.75 7.71
N ALA A 4 14.04 8.58 7.50
CA ALA A 4 13.18 8.31 6.37
C ALA A 4 12.19 9.47 6.20
N LYS A 5 12.36 10.26 5.14
CA LYS A 5 11.51 11.42 4.88
C LYS A 5 10.18 10.90 4.38
N VAL A 6 9.21 10.85 5.28
CA VAL A 6 7.82 10.52 4.97
C VAL A 6 7.25 11.67 4.18
N VAL A 7 7.23 11.51 2.86
CA VAL A 7 6.53 12.44 1.98
C VAL A 7 5.12 11.91 1.83
N ILE A 8 4.22 12.30 2.75
CA ILE A 8 2.78 12.13 2.53
C ILE A 8 2.38 13.19 1.53
N LYS A 9 1.93 12.73 0.35
CA LYS A 9 1.43 13.63 -0.69
C LYS A 9 0.02 13.20 -1.06
N GLY A 10 -0.93 14.13 -0.98
CA GLY A 10 -2.21 13.98 -1.65
C GLY A 10 -1.96 13.85 -3.15
N ALA A 11 -2.30 12.71 -3.71
CA ALA A 11 -2.09 12.41 -5.12
C ALA A 11 -3.34 12.68 -5.96
N GLY A 12 -4.52 12.57 -5.36
CA GLY A 12 -5.83 12.76 -5.98
C GLY A 12 -6.94 12.19 -5.09
N SER A 13 -8.08 11.88 -5.68
CA SER A 13 -9.15 11.09 -5.06
C SER A 13 -9.76 10.12 -6.05
N TYR A 14 -10.34 9.04 -5.55
CA TYR A 14 -11.11 8.06 -6.31
C TYR A 14 -12.27 7.58 -5.42
N LEU A 15 -13.48 7.46 -5.99
CA LEU A 15 -14.73 7.22 -5.23
C LEU A 15 -14.87 8.14 -4.01
N GLU A 16 -14.55 9.43 -4.18
CA GLU A 16 -14.57 10.45 -3.12
C GLU A 16 -13.62 10.21 -1.93
N ARG A 17 -12.72 9.20 -2.04
CA ARG A 17 -11.69 8.92 -1.05
C ARG A 17 -10.35 9.50 -1.49
N PRO A 18 -9.58 10.18 -0.62
CA PRO A 18 -8.26 10.67 -0.95
C PRO A 18 -7.30 9.51 -1.24
N ILE A 19 -6.37 9.75 -2.16
CA ILE A 19 -5.24 8.87 -2.42
C ILE A 19 -3.99 9.51 -1.82
N LYS A 20 -3.39 8.84 -0.84
CA LYS A 20 -2.13 9.23 -0.21
C LYS A 20 -0.99 8.38 -0.74
N LEU A 21 0.13 9.04 -0.97
CA LEU A 21 1.38 8.39 -1.35
C LEU A 21 2.38 8.52 -0.22
N VAL A 22 3.05 7.42 0.12
CA VAL A 22 4.17 7.41 1.07
C VAL A 22 5.30 6.56 0.54
N MET A 23 6.53 6.93 0.90
CA MET A 23 7.71 6.11 0.67
C MET A 23 8.23 5.66 2.04
N VAL A 24 8.49 4.37 2.19
CA VAL A 24 8.85 3.76 3.48
C VAL A 24 10.06 2.85 3.33
N SER A 25 10.92 2.84 4.35
CA SER A 25 11.99 1.87 4.50
C SER A 25 11.49 0.70 5.32
N VAL A 26 11.75 -0.54 4.88
CA VAL A 26 11.49 -1.74 5.69
C VAL A 26 12.28 -1.74 7.00
N ARG A 27 13.43 -1.06 7.03
CA ARG A 27 14.28 -0.92 8.23
C ARG A 27 13.85 0.22 9.14
N SER A 28 12.91 1.06 8.70
CA SER A 28 12.45 2.19 9.50
C SER A 28 11.57 1.69 10.65
N SER A 29 11.74 2.32 11.81
CA SER A 29 10.75 2.24 12.90
C SER A 29 9.46 2.98 12.54
N PHE A 30 9.54 3.93 11.60
CA PHE A 30 8.43 4.75 11.19
C PHE A 30 7.57 4.04 10.16
N ILE A 31 6.31 3.83 10.53
CA ILE A 31 5.18 3.52 9.65
C ILE A 31 4.12 4.56 9.98
N PRO A 32 3.43 5.18 8.99
CA PRO A 32 2.38 6.15 9.24
C PRO A 32 1.16 5.45 9.85
N ALA A 33 1.22 5.20 11.16
CA ALA A 33 0.30 4.35 11.90
C ALA A 33 -1.15 4.82 11.77
N ASP A 34 -1.38 6.13 11.87
CA ASP A 34 -2.71 6.72 11.79
C ASP A 34 -3.29 6.62 10.38
N GLU A 35 -2.43 6.65 9.34
CA GLU A 35 -2.83 6.55 7.94
C GLU A 35 -3.12 5.11 7.51
N LEU A 36 -2.66 4.13 8.29
CA LEU A 36 -2.98 2.72 8.04
C LEU A 36 -4.39 2.34 8.52
N ILE A 37 -4.87 3.03 9.56
CA ILE A 37 -6.14 2.72 10.18
C ILE A 37 -7.26 3.04 9.18
N ALA A 38 -8.04 2.01 8.86
CA ALA A 38 -9.20 2.12 7.97
C ALA A 38 -8.85 2.56 6.53
N SER A 39 -7.68 2.16 6.06
CA SER A 39 -7.20 2.40 4.70
C SER A 39 -7.13 1.10 3.90
N THR A 40 -7.36 1.21 2.60
CA THR A 40 -6.97 0.18 1.63
C THR A 40 -5.54 0.47 1.19
N VAL A 41 -4.65 -0.50 1.33
CA VAL A 41 -3.20 -0.30 1.19
C VAL A 41 -2.68 -1.00 -0.05
N LEU A 42 -1.89 -0.30 -0.87
CA LEU A 42 -1.03 -0.90 -1.90
C LEU A 42 0.42 -0.79 -1.45
N MET A 43 1.16 -1.90 -1.38
CA MET A 43 2.60 -1.91 -1.15
C MET A 43 3.33 -2.32 -2.42
N ILE A 44 4.15 -1.43 -2.96
CA ILE A 44 4.99 -1.67 -4.14
C ILE A 44 6.43 -1.88 -3.68
N PHE A 45 6.91 -3.12 -3.77
CA PHE A 45 8.28 -3.48 -3.43
C PHE A 45 9.20 -3.26 -4.63
N ASN A 46 10.25 -2.47 -4.44
CA ASN A 46 11.20 -2.14 -5.50
C ASN A 46 12.66 -2.31 -5.06
N THR A 47 12.87 -3.07 -4.00
CA THR A 47 14.21 -3.39 -3.46
C THR A 47 14.43 -4.89 -3.50
N ALA A 48 15.69 -5.31 -3.37
CA ALA A 48 15.96 -6.71 -3.07
C ALA A 48 15.23 -7.08 -1.77
N ALA A 49 14.74 -8.32 -1.69
CA ALA A 49 14.04 -8.80 -0.50
C ALA A 49 14.89 -8.48 0.74
N PRO A 50 14.31 -7.81 1.76
CA PRO A 50 14.97 -7.71 3.06
C PRO A 50 15.20 -9.12 3.61
N ASP A 51 16.06 -9.26 4.61
CA ASP A 51 16.04 -10.50 5.38
C ASP A 51 14.64 -10.71 5.98
N GLU A 52 14.27 -11.98 6.14
CA GLU A 52 12.93 -12.38 6.56
C GLU A 52 12.53 -11.78 7.92
N THR A 53 13.50 -11.60 8.83
CA THR A 53 13.24 -11.01 10.16
C THR A 53 12.84 -9.54 10.04
N THR A 54 13.56 -8.77 9.25
CA THR A 54 13.23 -7.36 8.97
C THR A 54 11.85 -7.25 8.31
N LEU A 55 11.57 -8.07 7.30
CA LEU A 55 10.30 -8.03 6.59
C LEU A 55 9.11 -8.45 7.48
N LYS A 56 9.30 -9.49 8.30
CA LYS A 56 8.31 -9.92 9.29
C LYS A 56 7.96 -8.80 10.26
N SER A 57 8.97 -8.15 10.86
CA SER A 57 8.73 -7.03 11.77
C SER A 57 8.02 -5.85 11.07
N PHE A 58 8.35 -5.59 9.81
CA PHE A 58 7.63 -4.60 9.02
C PHE A 58 6.15 -4.96 8.86
N PHE A 59 5.83 -6.18 8.44
CA PHE A 59 4.44 -6.62 8.30
C PHE A 59 3.67 -6.69 9.61
N GLU A 60 4.28 -7.15 10.70
CA GLU A 60 3.65 -7.14 12.03
C GLU A 60 3.21 -5.72 12.43
N LYS A 61 4.04 -4.70 12.14
CA LYS A 61 3.66 -3.30 12.35
C LYS A 61 2.50 -2.88 11.45
N ILE A 62 2.47 -3.25 10.17
CA ILE A 62 1.34 -2.96 9.27
C ILE A 62 0.05 -3.60 9.80
N ILE A 63 0.10 -4.90 10.06
CA ILE A 63 -1.00 -5.72 10.53
C ILE A 63 -1.57 -5.19 11.86
N SER A 64 -0.71 -4.77 12.79
CA SER A 64 -1.13 -4.20 14.09
C SER A 64 -2.01 -2.95 13.98
N ARG A 65 -2.02 -2.29 12.81
CA ARG A 65 -2.87 -1.11 12.53
C ARG A 65 -4.19 -1.48 11.87
N MET A 66 -4.43 -2.77 11.62
CA MET A 66 -5.67 -3.32 11.06
C MET A 66 -6.15 -2.60 9.78
N PRO A 67 -5.31 -2.53 8.73
CA PRO A 67 -5.76 -2.00 7.45
C PRO A 67 -6.98 -2.79 6.95
N LEU A 68 -7.81 -2.14 6.12
CA LEU A 68 -9.00 -2.79 5.56
C LEU A 68 -8.62 -3.83 4.51
N SER A 69 -7.68 -3.45 3.66
CA SER A 69 -7.09 -4.35 2.69
C SER A 69 -5.63 -4.03 2.46
N VAL A 70 -4.90 -5.03 1.99
CA VAL A 70 -3.49 -4.94 1.62
C VAL A 70 -3.27 -5.64 0.29
N MET A 71 -2.81 -4.89 -0.70
CA MET A 71 -2.35 -5.40 -1.97
C MET A 71 -0.81 -5.35 -2.02
N ILE A 72 -0.17 -6.44 -2.43
CA ILE A 72 1.29 -6.54 -2.60
C ILE A 72 1.64 -6.57 -4.08
N ALA A 73 2.55 -5.73 -4.53
CA ALA A 73 3.02 -5.70 -5.91
C ALA A 73 4.54 -5.44 -6.00
N GLY A 74 5.09 -5.64 -7.19
CA GLY A 74 6.49 -5.38 -7.50
C GLY A 74 7.40 -6.60 -7.26
N ARG A 75 8.66 -6.32 -6.93
CA ARG A 75 9.69 -7.35 -6.83
C ARG A 75 9.41 -8.33 -5.69
N ASN A 76 9.44 -9.63 -6.00
CA ASN A 76 9.17 -10.72 -5.05
C ASN A 76 7.79 -10.63 -4.38
N ALA A 77 6.79 -10.05 -5.08
CA ALA A 77 5.46 -9.83 -4.52
C ALA A 77 4.81 -11.11 -3.97
N GLU A 78 4.93 -12.24 -4.68
CA GLU A 78 4.39 -13.54 -4.24
C GLU A 78 4.99 -13.99 -2.90
N GLN A 79 6.32 -13.97 -2.77
CA GLN A 79 7.01 -14.34 -1.50
C GLN A 79 6.61 -13.42 -0.34
N HIS A 80 6.49 -12.11 -0.61
CA HIS A 80 6.06 -11.13 0.38
C HIS A 80 4.58 -11.32 0.76
N PHE A 81 3.74 -11.69 -0.20
CA PHE A 81 2.32 -11.97 -0.01
C PHE A 81 2.12 -13.24 0.82
N ASP A 82 2.86 -14.31 0.54
CA ASP A 82 2.82 -15.55 1.32
C ASP A 82 3.20 -15.31 2.79
N LEU A 83 4.25 -14.51 3.02
CA LEU A 83 4.64 -14.13 4.39
C LEU A 83 3.55 -13.30 5.07
N LEU A 84 2.94 -12.34 4.37
CA LEU A 84 1.82 -11.55 4.92
C LEU A 84 0.65 -12.47 5.32
N LEU A 85 0.25 -13.40 4.45
CA LEU A 85 -0.81 -14.36 4.71
C LEU A 85 -0.48 -15.24 5.92
N HIS A 86 0.76 -15.75 6.00
CA HIS A 86 1.21 -16.53 7.14
C HIS A 86 1.06 -15.74 8.45
N LEU A 87 1.51 -14.48 8.48
CA LEU A 87 1.41 -13.62 9.67
C LEU A 87 -0.04 -13.30 10.03
N LEU A 88 -0.91 -13.05 9.06
CA LEU A 88 -2.34 -12.83 9.29
C LEU A 88 -3.06 -14.08 9.81
N SER A 89 -2.65 -15.28 9.37
CA SER A 89 -3.24 -16.55 9.80
C SER A 89 -2.83 -16.98 11.21
N THR A 90 -1.65 -16.53 11.67
CA THR A 90 -1.08 -16.90 12.97
C THR A 90 -1.39 -15.90 14.07
N ASN A 91 -1.68 -14.65 13.72
CA ASN A 91 -2.10 -13.63 14.66
C ASN A 91 -3.62 -13.63 14.84
N GLN A 92 -4.08 -13.61 16.09
CA GLN A 92 -5.50 -13.44 16.40
C GLN A 92 -5.88 -11.97 16.20
N HIS A 93 -6.61 -11.67 15.12
CA HIS A 93 -7.18 -10.36 14.86
C HIS A 93 -8.69 -10.38 15.10
N GLU A 94 -9.22 -9.33 15.71
CA GLU A 94 -10.67 -9.16 15.87
C GLU A 94 -11.39 -8.95 14.53
N LYS A 95 -10.68 -8.36 13.55
CA LYS A 95 -11.22 -8.01 12.23
C LYS A 95 -10.34 -8.57 11.12
N HIS A 96 -10.97 -9.04 10.06
CA HIS A 96 -10.29 -9.52 8.88
C HIS A 96 -9.68 -8.36 8.07
N THR A 97 -8.49 -8.59 7.52
CA THR A 97 -7.83 -7.73 6.53
C THR A 97 -7.81 -8.47 5.20
N MET A 98 -8.47 -7.90 4.19
CA MET A 98 -8.48 -8.49 2.85
C MET A 98 -7.09 -8.38 2.21
N THR A 99 -6.62 -9.44 1.55
CA THR A 99 -5.28 -9.43 0.93
C THR A 99 -5.34 -9.76 -0.55
N TYR A 100 -4.55 -9.04 -1.35
CA TYR A 100 -4.48 -9.22 -2.80
C TYR A 100 -3.03 -9.30 -3.27
N LEU A 101 -2.75 -10.20 -4.21
CA LEU A 101 -1.50 -10.20 -4.96
C LEU A 101 -1.70 -9.41 -6.25
N GLY A 102 -0.83 -8.44 -6.50
CA GLY A 102 -0.79 -7.73 -7.77
C GLY A 102 -0.16 -8.59 -8.84
N GLU A 103 -0.88 -8.74 -9.96
CA GLU A 103 -0.49 -9.59 -11.09
C GLU A 103 0.14 -8.78 -12.23
N GLU A 104 0.04 -7.45 -12.14
CA GLU A 104 0.45 -6.54 -13.19
C GLU A 104 1.91 -6.08 -13.00
N ASP A 105 2.72 -6.26 -14.05
CA ASP A 105 4.12 -5.82 -14.09
C ASP A 105 4.26 -4.30 -14.30
N GLU A 106 3.32 -3.71 -15.02
CA GLU A 106 3.34 -2.27 -15.31
C GLU A 106 2.70 -1.47 -14.18
N LEU A 107 3.45 -0.50 -13.64
CA LEU A 107 2.97 0.39 -12.57
C LEU A 107 1.58 1.00 -12.84
N LYS A 108 1.31 1.38 -14.10
CA LYS A 108 0.01 1.95 -14.48
C LYS A 108 -1.12 0.93 -14.28
N ASN A 109 -0.92 -0.31 -14.69
CA ASN A 109 -1.90 -1.37 -14.54
C ASN A 109 -2.03 -1.80 -13.08
N THR A 110 -0.92 -1.88 -12.33
CA THR A 110 -0.97 -2.14 -10.88
C THR A 110 -1.82 -1.09 -10.15
N LEU A 111 -1.63 0.20 -10.47
CA LEU A 111 -2.43 1.29 -9.88
C LEU A 111 -3.89 1.20 -10.30
N TRP A 112 -4.16 0.86 -11.57
CA TRP A 112 -5.51 0.67 -12.07
C TRP A 112 -6.21 -0.49 -11.37
N GLN A 113 -5.55 -1.66 -11.29
CA GLN A 113 -6.00 -2.85 -10.57
C GLN A 113 -6.32 -2.46 -9.12
N PHE A 114 -5.35 -1.90 -8.40
CA PHE A 114 -5.54 -1.48 -7.02
C PHE A 114 -6.76 -0.57 -6.83
N LEU A 115 -6.88 0.51 -7.61
CA LEU A 115 -7.98 1.48 -7.42
C LEU A 115 -9.36 0.90 -7.76
N HIS A 116 -9.44 -0.02 -8.72
CA HIS A 116 -10.72 -0.56 -9.21
C HIS A 116 -11.14 -1.86 -8.53
N THR A 117 -10.19 -2.63 -7.97
CA THR A 117 -10.47 -3.94 -7.36
C THR A 117 -10.32 -3.92 -5.84
N SER A 118 -9.63 -2.93 -5.26
CA SER A 118 -9.52 -2.82 -3.80
C SER A 118 -10.79 -2.24 -3.23
N TYR A 119 -11.66 -3.12 -2.78
CA TYR A 119 -12.85 -2.81 -2.03
C TYR A 119 -12.73 -3.51 -0.66
N PRO A 120 -12.91 -2.79 0.47
CA PRO A 120 -12.92 -3.42 1.77
C PRO A 120 -14.11 -4.39 1.88
N ALA A 121 -14.08 -5.29 2.86
CA ALA A 121 -15.25 -6.11 3.17
C ALA A 121 -16.47 -5.20 3.49
N GLU A 122 -17.68 -5.63 3.10
CA GLU A 122 -18.90 -4.81 3.17
C GLU A 122 -19.16 -4.31 4.60
N GLU A 123 -18.91 -5.15 5.60
CA GLU A 123 -19.08 -4.83 7.02
C GLU A 123 -18.10 -3.77 7.54
N ARG A 124 -17.02 -3.48 6.80
CA ARG A 124 -16.04 -2.44 7.12
C ARG A 124 -16.05 -1.29 6.11
N PHE A 125 -16.99 -1.25 5.16
CA PHE A 125 -17.03 -0.23 4.11
C PHE A 125 -17.15 1.19 4.68
N GLU A 126 -17.97 1.39 5.71
CA GLU A 126 -18.14 2.67 6.40
C GLU A 126 -16.88 3.13 7.15
N GLU A 127 -15.97 2.21 7.48
CA GLU A 127 -14.69 2.56 8.09
C GLU A 127 -13.75 3.22 7.07
N TRP A 128 -13.93 2.94 5.77
CA TRP A 128 -12.96 3.28 4.74
C TRP A 128 -12.76 4.78 4.60
N LYS A 129 -11.53 5.23 4.87
CA LYS A 129 -11.17 6.65 4.76
C LYS A 129 -10.46 6.97 3.47
N GLU A 130 -9.53 6.12 3.05
CA GLU A 130 -8.58 6.48 2.02
C GLU A 130 -7.90 5.29 1.34
N TYR A 131 -7.28 5.61 0.21
CA TYR A 131 -6.30 4.76 -0.46
C TYR A 131 -4.89 5.18 -0.02
N LEU A 132 -4.10 4.22 0.47
CA LEU A 132 -2.71 4.46 0.84
C LEU A 132 -1.79 3.63 -0.06
N ILE A 133 -0.97 4.31 -0.86
CA ILE A 133 0.04 3.66 -1.70
C ILE A 133 1.40 3.85 -1.07
N MET A 134 2.05 2.74 -0.70
CA MET A 134 3.38 2.70 -0.12
C MET A 134 4.39 2.21 -1.15
N ILE A 135 5.40 3.02 -1.41
CA ILE A 135 6.58 2.60 -2.15
C ILE A 135 7.61 2.11 -1.13
N VAL A 136 7.93 0.81 -1.18
CA VAL A 136 8.78 0.14 -0.20
C VAL A 136 10.22 0.09 -0.73
N GLY A 137 11.07 0.95 -0.16
CA GLY A 137 12.45 1.15 -0.56
C GLY A 137 12.87 2.62 -0.57
N GLU A 138 14.17 2.87 -0.41
CA GLU A 138 14.75 4.23 -0.36
C GLU A 138 15.79 4.48 -1.47
N ASN A 139 15.84 3.61 -2.47
CA ASN A 139 16.75 3.76 -3.60
C ASN A 139 16.21 4.77 -4.65
N GLU A 140 17.07 5.18 -5.59
CA GLU A 140 16.70 6.11 -6.67
C GLU A 140 15.50 5.62 -7.48
N GLU A 141 15.38 4.31 -7.69
CA GLU A 141 14.26 3.75 -8.43
C GLU A 141 12.94 3.90 -7.66
N SER A 142 12.96 3.81 -6.33
CA SER A 142 11.78 4.06 -5.48
C SER A 142 11.31 5.51 -5.60
N GLN A 143 12.25 6.47 -5.67
CA GLN A 143 11.94 7.89 -5.94
C GLN A 143 11.32 8.10 -7.33
N ARG A 144 11.80 7.35 -8.33
CA ARG A 144 11.24 7.39 -9.69
C ARG A 144 9.82 6.81 -9.72
N ILE A 145 9.58 5.67 -9.06
CA ILE A 145 8.24 5.08 -8.93
C ILE A 145 7.29 6.05 -8.23
N LEU A 146 7.73 6.66 -7.13
CA LEU A 146 6.94 7.68 -6.41
C LEU A 146 6.54 8.83 -7.36
N SER A 147 7.50 9.38 -8.09
CA SER A 147 7.27 10.49 -9.03
C SER A 147 6.33 10.09 -10.17
N LYS A 148 6.53 8.91 -10.77
CA LYS A 148 5.66 8.35 -11.81
C LYS A 148 4.24 8.13 -11.30
N THR A 149 4.09 7.59 -10.10
CA THR A 149 2.77 7.34 -9.47
C THR A 149 2.00 8.64 -9.28
N VAL A 150 2.65 9.70 -8.78
CA VAL A 150 2.01 11.03 -8.69
C VAL A 150 1.58 11.54 -10.06
N SER A 151 2.41 11.38 -11.09
CA SER A 151 2.07 11.80 -12.45
C SER A 151 0.87 11.03 -12.98
N LEU A 152 0.85 9.70 -12.82
CA LEU A 152 -0.21 8.82 -13.29
C LEU A 152 -1.54 9.14 -12.61
N ILE A 153 -1.57 9.30 -11.28
CA ILE A 153 -2.81 9.64 -10.56
C ILE A 153 -3.34 10.99 -11.02
N LYS A 154 -2.47 12.00 -11.21
CA LYS A 154 -2.87 13.33 -11.70
C LYS A 154 -3.36 13.32 -13.14
N SER A 155 -2.76 12.51 -14.01
CA SER A 155 -3.19 12.38 -15.41
C SER A 155 -4.47 11.56 -15.53
N SER A 156 -4.73 10.67 -14.56
CA SER A 156 -5.93 9.83 -14.50
C SER A 156 -7.16 10.60 -14.05
N LYS A 157 -7.20 11.95 -14.20
CA LYS A 157 -8.40 12.74 -13.97
C LYS A 157 -9.57 11.97 -14.58
N PRO A 158 -10.50 11.47 -13.77
CA PRO A 158 -11.57 10.71 -14.32
C PRO A 158 -12.38 11.70 -15.17
N ASN A 159 -12.75 11.27 -16.38
CA ASN A 159 -13.91 11.85 -17.05
C ASN A 159 -15.13 11.51 -16.16
N LEU A 160 -15.26 12.17 -15.01
CA LEU A 160 -16.50 12.24 -14.26
C LEU A 160 -17.33 13.34 -14.94
N ASN A 161 -17.87 12.99 -16.11
CA ASN A 161 -19.16 13.56 -16.49
C ASN A 161 -20.16 12.99 -15.48
N VAL A 162 -20.39 13.75 -14.41
CA VAL A 162 -21.61 13.58 -13.62
C VAL A 162 -22.69 14.24 -14.47
N SER A 163 -23.46 13.38 -15.16
CA SER A 163 -24.73 13.72 -15.79
C SER A 163 -25.74 14.21 -14.76
#